data_AF-A0A7Y8J4C8-F1
#
_entry.id   AF-A0A7Y8J4C8-F1
#
_cell.length_a   1.000
_cell.length_b   1.000
_cell.length_c   1.000
_cell.angle_alpha   90.00
_cell.angle_beta   90.00
_cell.angle_gamma   90.00
#
_symmetry.space_group_name_H-M   'P 1'
#
loop_
_entity.id
_entity.type
_entity.pdbx_description
1 polymer ?
#
loop_
_entity_poly.entity_id
_entity_poly.type
_entity_poly.pdbx_seq_one_letter_code
_entity_poly.pdbx_strand_id
1 'polypeptide(L)'
;MRQLVLVLCSLCVAAAAAFPVDDRVPVLILTGESDYPYHDWRSTTPFLRGLLEKTGRFDVKAAEEVRGLTSRSLARYQVLVLNYNGPRWGTETERAVEEFVREGKGMVALHGVSYGCFFGMQMEKGRWAATSDPGWVAYPQMIGSTWKPDNIGHAARHVFTARWVHRDHPVSLGLEESFLADDELYHRMDLLPNVDVLARAYSDPKVGGTGREEPVLWTVPFGRGRVVHTTLGHDTASMYQQGFVTAFVRSVEWAATGTVTLPSKLTAAPEVRENAVRVLVVTGGHGYPVSFYTLFEGDENIQWRHACSRAEAFTPKMRDRYDVVLLHDMHEEIGENERSNLREFVEAGGGIVSTHHAIVDYTSWPWWYEEVTGGKFFTQASGSHPKSEYKDDVLLIARAVRSAERHPVLRGVGPLALVDEAYRGMWLSPGITPLMETDNPHNDRPVVYIGPYQKARVVYIQFGHGDSTIRHPGYRRLVRNAIAWTARRLE
;
A
#
# COMPACT_ATOMS: atom_id res chain seq x y z
N MET A 1 12.01 31.41 -57.95
CA MET A 1 10.90 30.79 -57.21
C MET A 1 11.40 29.54 -56.50
N ARG A 2 11.65 29.61 -55.19
CA ARG A 2 11.87 28.42 -54.34
C ARG A 2 10.72 28.40 -53.33
N GLN A 3 9.85 27.41 -53.44
CA GLN A 3 8.74 27.21 -52.52
C GLN A 3 9.24 26.51 -51.25
N LEU A 4 8.99 27.13 -50.11
CA LEU A 4 9.23 26.58 -48.78
C LEU A 4 8.05 25.66 -48.43
N VAL A 5 8.31 24.37 -48.26
CA VAL A 5 7.31 23.41 -47.72
C VAL A 5 7.43 23.45 -46.20
N LEU A 6 6.44 24.03 -45.53
CA LEU A 6 6.27 23.91 -44.09
C LEU A 6 5.61 22.56 -43.78
N VAL A 7 6.35 21.67 -43.13
CA VAL A 7 5.80 20.47 -42.49
C VAL A 7 5.29 20.87 -41.11
N LEU A 8 3.98 20.94 -40.93
CA LEU A 8 3.36 21.04 -39.60
C LEU A 8 3.38 19.65 -38.95
N CYS A 9 4.23 19.47 -37.93
CA CYS A 9 4.10 18.39 -36.96
C CYS A 9 2.97 18.73 -35.98
N SER A 10 1.82 18.08 -36.13
CA SER A 10 0.76 18.13 -35.13
C SER A 10 1.15 17.26 -33.93
N LEU A 11 1.46 17.90 -32.78
CA LEU A 11 1.49 17.21 -31.49
C LEU A 11 0.05 16.82 -31.11
N CYS A 12 -0.28 15.54 -31.20
CA CYS A 12 -1.47 14.99 -30.55
C CYS A 12 -1.18 14.85 -29.05
N VAL A 13 -1.59 15.84 -28.26
CA VAL A 13 -1.74 15.68 -26.81
C VAL A 13 -2.96 14.81 -26.59
N ALA A 14 -2.76 13.57 -26.16
CA ALA A 14 -3.85 12.69 -25.73
C ALA A 14 -4.44 13.25 -24.42
N ALA A 15 -5.48 14.06 -24.53
CA ALA A 15 -6.30 14.41 -23.38
C ALA A 15 -6.97 13.14 -22.84
N ALA A 16 -6.82 12.86 -21.55
CA ALA A 16 -7.60 11.82 -20.89
C ALA A 16 -9.09 12.11 -21.10
N ALA A 17 -9.78 11.23 -21.82
CA ALA A 17 -11.20 11.41 -22.12
C ALA A 17 -12.01 11.34 -20.83
N ALA A 18 -12.55 12.46 -20.39
CA ALA A 18 -13.52 12.48 -19.29
C ALA A 18 -14.87 11.95 -19.80
N PHE A 19 -15.38 10.88 -19.18
CA PHE A 19 -16.70 10.35 -19.51
C PHE A 19 -17.81 11.30 -19.00
N PRO A 20 -18.82 11.63 -19.83
CA PRO A 20 -20.03 12.31 -19.38
C PRO A 20 -20.67 11.57 -18.20
N VAL A 21 -21.30 12.31 -17.28
CA VAL A 21 -21.90 11.73 -16.05
C VAL A 21 -22.91 10.63 -16.38
N ASP A 22 -23.69 10.79 -17.44
CA ASP A 22 -24.72 9.83 -17.87
C ASP A 22 -24.13 8.54 -18.49
N ASP A 23 -22.86 8.55 -18.89
CA ASP A 23 -22.18 7.39 -19.50
C ASP A 23 -21.41 6.54 -18.47
N ARG A 24 -21.34 6.98 -17.21
CA ARG A 24 -20.61 6.27 -16.15
C ARG A 24 -21.31 4.99 -15.75
N VAL A 25 -20.53 3.93 -15.52
CA VAL A 25 -21.05 2.65 -15.01
C VAL A 25 -21.42 2.81 -13.54
N PRO A 26 -22.69 2.62 -13.15
CA PRO A 26 -23.09 2.64 -11.75
C PRO A 26 -22.65 1.34 -11.05
N VAL A 27 -21.83 1.48 -10.01
CA VAL A 27 -21.24 0.40 -9.21
C VAL A 27 -21.75 0.48 -7.78
N LEU A 28 -22.08 -0.68 -7.20
CA LEU A 28 -22.31 -0.81 -5.76
C LEU A 28 -21.26 -1.74 -5.14
N ILE A 29 -20.46 -1.22 -4.23
CA ILE A 29 -19.58 -2.00 -3.37
C ILE A 29 -20.42 -2.53 -2.20
N LEU A 30 -20.49 -3.85 -2.04
CA LEU A 30 -21.09 -4.53 -0.91
C LEU A 30 -20.00 -4.84 0.12
N THR A 31 -20.11 -4.27 1.32
CA THR A 31 -19.08 -4.33 2.36
C THR A 31 -19.71 -4.21 3.76
N GLY A 32 -18.93 -3.91 4.80
CA GLY A 32 -19.42 -3.65 6.15
C GLY A 32 -19.06 -4.70 7.21
N GLU A 33 -18.74 -5.92 6.76
CA GLU A 33 -18.25 -7.00 7.63
C GLU A 33 -17.05 -7.71 6.99
N SER A 34 -16.13 -8.14 7.85
CA SER A 34 -14.96 -8.93 7.49
C SER A 34 -14.53 -9.81 8.66
N ASP A 35 -13.64 -10.78 8.41
CA ASP A 35 -12.90 -11.52 9.42
C ASP A 35 -11.77 -10.66 10.04
N TYR A 36 -12.15 -9.50 10.59
CA TYR A 36 -11.23 -8.58 11.28
C TYR A 36 -10.45 -9.30 12.40
N PRO A 37 -9.14 -9.02 12.59
CA PRO A 37 -8.35 -7.96 11.94
C PRO A 37 -7.72 -8.33 10.59
N TYR A 38 -7.96 -9.53 10.05
CA TYR A 38 -7.22 -10.03 8.88
C TYR A 38 -7.53 -9.24 7.60
N HIS A 39 -8.80 -8.91 7.37
CA HIS A 39 -9.20 -8.08 6.22
C HIS A 39 -9.88 -6.81 6.71
N ASP A 40 -9.21 -5.66 6.64
CA ASP A 40 -9.79 -4.39 7.09
C ASP A 40 -10.60 -3.70 5.97
N TRP A 41 -11.89 -4.03 5.90
CA TRP A 41 -12.80 -3.45 4.92
C TRP A 41 -12.91 -1.92 5.03
N ARG A 42 -12.65 -1.34 6.21
CA ARG A 42 -12.71 0.12 6.43
C ARG A 42 -11.55 0.83 5.75
N SER A 43 -10.42 0.15 5.57
CA SER A 43 -9.29 0.66 4.77
C SER A 43 -9.44 0.33 3.28
N THR A 44 -9.85 -0.90 2.94
CA THR A 44 -9.89 -1.34 1.53
C THR A 44 -11.07 -0.76 0.75
N THR A 45 -12.24 -0.55 1.36
CA THR A 45 -13.42 0.00 0.66
C THR A 45 -13.19 1.42 0.14
N PRO A 46 -12.72 2.40 0.94
CA PRO A 46 -12.41 3.73 0.42
C PRO A 46 -11.35 3.71 -0.69
N PHE A 47 -10.36 2.81 -0.58
CA PHE A 47 -9.34 2.63 -1.62
C PHE A 47 -9.95 2.15 -2.95
N LEU A 48 -10.71 1.06 -2.93
CA LEU A 48 -11.36 0.50 -4.13
C LEU A 48 -12.31 1.50 -4.77
N ARG A 49 -13.08 2.23 -3.95
CA ARG A 49 -13.96 3.30 -4.39
C ARG A 49 -13.18 4.42 -5.07
N GLY A 50 -12.15 4.95 -4.42
CA GLY A 50 -11.32 6.03 -4.96
C GLY A 50 -10.63 5.62 -6.26
N LEU A 51 -10.18 4.36 -6.35
CA LEU A 51 -9.56 3.82 -7.56
C LEU A 51 -10.52 3.80 -8.75
N LEU A 52 -11.75 3.31 -8.55
CA LEU A 52 -12.78 3.32 -9.59
C LEU A 52 -13.18 4.75 -9.97
N GLU A 53 -13.49 5.61 -8.99
CA GLU A 53 -13.91 7.00 -9.24
C GLU A 53 -12.85 7.80 -10.00
N LYS A 54 -11.57 7.60 -9.70
CA LYS A 54 -10.44 8.30 -10.34
C LYS A 54 -10.33 8.03 -11.85
N THR A 55 -10.85 6.91 -12.33
CA THR A 55 -10.87 6.62 -13.77
C THR A 55 -11.86 7.49 -14.55
N GLY A 56 -12.80 8.14 -13.87
CA GLY A 56 -13.92 8.85 -14.47
C GLY A 56 -14.97 7.94 -15.13
N ARG A 57 -14.74 6.62 -15.21
CA ARG A 57 -15.60 5.63 -15.88
C ARG A 57 -16.78 5.17 -15.04
N PHE A 58 -16.70 5.29 -13.72
CA PHE A 58 -17.65 4.70 -12.77
C PHE A 58 -18.33 5.74 -11.88
N ASP A 59 -19.61 5.52 -11.53
CA ASP A 59 -20.32 6.16 -10.41
C ASP A 59 -20.43 5.13 -9.29
N VAL A 60 -19.71 5.34 -8.19
CA VAL A 60 -19.50 4.31 -7.17
C VAL A 60 -20.24 4.67 -5.89
N LYS A 61 -21.02 3.72 -5.38
CA LYS A 61 -21.60 3.74 -4.03
C LYS A 61 -21.10 2.55 -3.22
N ALA A 62 -21.16 2.66 -1.90
CA ALA A 62 -20.89 1.55 -1.00
C ALA A 62 -22.11 1.34 -0.09
N ALA A 63 -22.44 0.08 0.17
CA ALA A 63 -23.41 -0.33 1.18
C ALA A 63 -22.66 -1.12 2.27
N GLU A 64 -22.60 -0.55 3.46
CA GLU A 64 -22.02 -1.18 4.66
C GLU A 64 -23.04 -2.03 5.42
N GLU A 65 -24.33 -1.77 5.23
CA GLU A 65 -25.40 -2.68 5.65
C GLU A 65 -26.01 -3.31 4.40
N VAL A 66 -25.65 -4.57 4.15
CA VAL A 66 -26.08 -5.30 2.96
C VAL A 66 -27.43 -5.98 3.19
N ARG A 67 -27.77 -6.31 4.45
CA ARG A 67 -29.03 -6.97 4.77
C ARG A 67 -30.21 -6.03 4.50
N GLY A 68 -31.19 -6.51 3.75
CA GLY A 68 -32.36 -5.73 3.37
C GLY A 68 -32.23 -5.00 2.03
N LEU A 69 -31.12 -5.18 1.30
CA LEU A 69 -31.09 -4.79 -0.12
C LEU A 69 -32.04 -5.70 -0.91
N THR A 70 -32.85 -5.08 -1.77
CA THR A 70 -33.84 -5.77 -2.61
C THR A 70 -33.52 -5.58 -4.09
N SER A 71 -34.18 -6.31 -4.98
CA SER A 71 -34.04 -6.11 -6.43
C SER A 71 -34.32 -4.66 -6.85
N ARG A 72 -35.21 -3.95 -6.13
CA ARG A 72 -35.46 -2.51 -6.34
C ARG A 72 -34.25 -1.66 -5.96
N SER A 73 -33.61 -1.95 -4.82
CA SER A 73 -32.39 -1.25 -4.38
C SER A 73 -31.25 -1.45 -5.38
N LEU A 74 -31.17 -2.65 -5.98
CA LEU A 74 -30.11 -3.02 -6.92
C LEU A 74 -30.35 -2.54 -8.36
N ALA A 75 -31.61 -2.22 -8.74
CA ALA A 75 -32.02 -1.95 -10.13
C ALA A 75 -31.21 -0.86 -10.85
N ARG A 76 -30.67 0.11 -10.12
CA ARG A 76 -29.88 1.23 -10.68
C ARG A 76 -28.43 0.85 -11.01
N TYR A 77 -27.93 -0.28 -10.51
CA TYR A 77 -26.53 -0.67 -10.66
C TYR A 77 -26.32 -1.59 -11.86
N GLN A 78 -25.10 -1.59 -12.37
CA GLN A 78 -24.68 -2.45 -13.48
C GLN A 78 -23.72 -3.55 -13.06
N VAL A 79 -22.99 -3.33 -11.96
CA VAL A 79 -22.05 -4.29 -11.40
C VAL A 79 -22.00 -4.15 -9.88
N LEU A 80 -21.90 -5.29 -9.20
CA LEU A 80 -21.64 -5.36 -7.76
C LEU A 80 -20.16 -5.70 -7.54
N VAL A 81 -19.52 -5.02 -6.58
CA VAL A 81 -18.18 -5.38 -6.11
C VAL A 81 -18.30 -5.89 -4.69
N LEU A 82 -17.92 -7.14 -4.44
CA LEU A 82 -18.00 -7.77 -3.13
C LEU A 82 -16.65 -7.63 -2.42
N ASN A 83 -16.65 -6.85 -1.34
CA ASN A 83 -15.55 -6.68 -0.39
C ASN A 83 -16.09 -6.96 1.02
N TYR A 84 -16.45 -8.23 1.28
CA TYR A 84 -17.23 -8.65 2.43
C TYR A 84 -16.82 -10.06 2.88
N ASN A 85 -16.66 -10.27 4.17
CA ASN A 85 -16.50 -11.61 4.75
C ASN A 85 -17.20 -11.65 6.12
N GLY A 86 -18.47 -12.01 6.13
CA GLY A 86 -19.27 -11.92 7.34
C GLY A 86 -20.52 -12.77 7.29
N PRO A 87 -21.48 -12.50 8.20
CA PRO A 87 -22.73 -13.24 8.27
C PRO A 87 -23.51 -13.25 6.94
N ARG A 88 -24.32 -14.29 6.74
CA ARG A 88 -25.29 -14.40 5.63
C ARG A 88 -26.20 -13.17 5.56
N TRP A 89 -26.60 -12.81 4.34
CA TRP A 89 -27.41 -11.61 4.08
C TRP A 89 -28.92 -11.87 4.18
N GLY A 90 -29.30 -13.14 4.30
CA GLY A 90 -30.70 -13.58 4.37
C GLY A 90 -31.30 -13.79 2.98
N THR A 91 -32.33 -14.63 2.92
CA THR A 91 -32.87 -15.17 1.67
C THR A 91 -33.32 -14.11 0.67
N GLU A 92 -33.91 -13.00 1.12
CA GLU A 92 -34.37 -11.93 0.22
C GLU A 92 -33.20 -11.24 -0.49
N THR A 93 -32.20 -10.79 0.27
CA THR A 93 -31.01 -10.12 -0.26
C THR A 93 -30.22 -11.03 -1.19
N GLU A 94 -30.01 -12.28 -0.76
CA GLU A 94 -29.27 -13.28 -1.53
C GLU A 94 -29.98 -13.56 -2.86
N ARG A 95 -31.30 -13.75 -2.84
CA ARG A 95 -32.09 -13.91 -4.06
C ARG A 95 -32.02 -12.69 -4.97
N ALA A 96 -32.06 -11.48 -4.42
CA ALA A 96 -31.94 -10.26 -5.21
C ALA A 96 -30.58 -10.16 -5.93
N VAL A 97 -29.49 -10.56 -5.26
CA VAL A 97 -28.14 -10.61 -5.88
C VAL A 97 -28.05 -11.72 -6.93
N GLU A 98 -28.62 -12.90 -6.66
CA GLU A 98 -28.68 -13.97 -7.66
C GLU A 98 -29.42 -13.54 -8.92
N GLU A 99 -30.60 -12.95 -8.78
CA GLU A 99 -31.42 -12.47 -9.90
C GLU A 99 -30.70 -11.35 -10.65
N PHE A 100 -30.07 -10.40 -9.94
CA PHE A 100 -29.28 -9.33 -10.53
C PHE A 100 -28.20 -9.87 -11.48
N VAL A 101 -27.39 -10.82 -11.02
CA VAL A 101 -26.34 -11.42 -11.87
C VAL A 101 -26.97 -12.28 -12.97
N ARG A 102 -27.89 -13.18 -12.62
CA ARG A 102 -28.53 -14.12 -13.56
C ARG A 102 -29.20 -13.41 -14.74
N GLU A 103 -29.75 -12.22 -14.53
CA GLU A 103 -30.42 -11.44 -15.56
C GLU A 103 -29.48 -10.73 -16.55
N GLY A 104 -28.18 -10.62 -16.24
CA GLY A 104 -27.18 -10.08 -17.17
C GLY A 104 -26.22 -9.03 -16.60
N LYS A 105 -26.35 -8.70 -15.32
CA LYS A 105 -25.48 -7.72 -14.66
C LYS A 105 -24.16 -8.35 -14.22
N GLY A 106 -23.21 -7.50 -13.84
CA GLY A 106 -21.86 -7.91 -13.45
C GLY A 106 -21.70 -8.18 -11.96
N MET A 107 -20.71 -9.00 -11.60
CA MET A 107 -20.21 -9.09 -10.23
C MET A 107 -18.68 -9.26 -10.22
N VAL A 108 -18.00 -8.60 -9.29
CA VAL A 108 -16.57 -8.79 -9.03
C VAL A 108 -16.39 -9.15 -7.56
N ALA A 109 -15.81 -10.32 -7.28
CA ALA A 109 -15.64 -10.88 -5.94
C ALA A 109 -14.15 -10.86 -5.55
N LEU A 110 -13.82 -10.31 -4.38
CA LEU A 110 -12.43 -10.08 -3.95
C LEU A 110 -12.02 -10.98 -2.78
N HIS A 111 -10.88 -11.66 -2.94
CA HIS A 111 -10.06 -12.23 -1.87
C HIS A 111 -10.85 -13.09 -0.86
N GLY A 112 -11.08 -12.58 0.35
CA GLY A 112 -11.69 -13.30 1.49
C GLY A 112 -13.17 -13.67 1.31
N VAL A 113 -13.81 -13.27 0.21
CA VAL A 113 -15.19 -13.64 -0.13
C VAL A 113 -15.37 -15.11 -0.54
N SER A 114 -14.27 -15.88 -0.60
CA SER A 114 -14.20 -17.23 -1.17
C SER A 114 -14.25 -18.37 -0.13
N TYR A 115 -14.49 -18.01 1.13
CA TYR A 115 -14.73 -18.92 2.24
C TYR A 115 -15.70 -18.27 3.25
N GLY A 116 -16.01 -18.96 4.35
CA GLY A 116 -16.80 -18.40 5.44
C GLY A 116 -18.30 -18.68 5.34
N CYS A 117 -19.12 -17.81 5.93
CA CYS A 117 -20.54 -18.11 6.16
C CYS A 117 -21.35 -18.32 4.87
N PHE A 118 -20.93 -17.76 3.74
CA PHE A 118 -21.58 -18.01 2.44
C PHE A 118 -21.41 -19.45 1.96
N PHE A 119 -20.41 -20.16 2.46
CA PHE A 119 -20.16 -21.58 2.18
C PHE A 119 -20.64 -22.49 3.31
N GLY A 120 -21.47 -21.98 4.24
CA GLY A 120 -21.95 -22.78 5.37
C GLY A 120 -20.85 -23.07 6.39
N MET A 121 -19.89 -22.16 6.54
CA MET A 121 -18.78 -22.30 7.50
C MET A 121 -18.92 -21.34 8.68
N GLN A 122 -18.32 -21.72 9.80
CA GLN A 122 -18.15 -20.87 10.98
C GLN A 122 -16.73 -20.96 11.53
N MET A 123 -16.30 -19.94 12.26
CA MET A 123 -14.97 -19.91 12.88
C MET A 123 -14.99 -20.71 14.19
N GLU A 124 -14.16 -21.74 14.28
CA GLU A 124 -13.98 -22.57 15.47
C GLU A 124 -12.49 -22.67 15.81
N LYS A 125 -12.11 -22.23 17.02
CA LYS A 125 -10.72 -22.31 17.52
C LYS A 125 -9.69 -21.71 16.52
N GLY A 126 -10.06 -20.61 15.86
CA GLY A 126 -9.20 -19.92 14.89
C GLY A 126 -9.08 -20.60 13.52
N ARG A 127 -9.99 -21.53 13.17
CA ARG A 127 -10.08 -22.12 11.83
C ARG A 127 -11.53 -22.16 11.35
N TRP A 128 -11.72 -22.08 10.04
CA TRP A 128 -13.03 -22.31 9.43
C TRP A 128 -13.40 -23.79 9.51
N ALA A 129 -14.62 -24.06 9.96
CA ALA A 129 -15.21 -25.40 10.02
C ALA A 129 -16.55 -25.40 9.29
N ALA A 130 -16.86 -26.50 8.60
CA ALA A 130 -18.17 -26.69 7.99
C ALA A 130 -19.26 -26.83 9.07
N THR A 131 -20.46 -26.32 8.78
CA THR A 131 -21.63 -26.45 9.63
C THR A 131 -22.68 -27.36 8.99
N SER A 132 -23.82 -27.55 9.67
CA SER A 132 -24.98 -28.21 9.07
C SER A 132 -25.77 -27.31 8.12
N ASP A 133 -25.54 -25.99 8.13
CA ASP A 133 -26.08 -25.07 7.13
C ASP A 133 -25.34 -25.29 5.81
N PRO A 134 -26.04 -25.60 4.69
CA PRO A 134 -25.40 -25.81 3.40
C PRO A 134 -24.79 -24.54 2.79
N GLY A 135 -24.93 -23.38 3.43
CA GLY A 135 -24.48 -22.12 2.90
C GLY A 135 -25.44 -21.56 1.84
N TRP A 136 -24.97 -20.56 1.11
CA TRP A 136 -25.68 -19.98 -0.01
C TRP A 136 -25.43 -20.86 -1.22
N VAL A 137 -26.37 -21.78 -1.49
CA VAL A 137 -26.21 -22.85 -2.48
C VAL A 137 -25.78 -22.33 -3.87
N ALA A 138 -26.28 -21.16 -4.29
CA ALA A 138 -25.91 -20.55 -5.55
C ALA A 138 -24.53 -19.87 -5.55
N TYR A 139 -24.00 -19.47 -4.39
CA TYR A 139 -22.81 -18.64 -4.29
C TYR A 139 -21.54 -19.30 -4.85
N PRO A 140 -21.22 -20.58 -4.57
CA PRO A 140 -20.11 -21.26 -5.23
C PRO A 140 -20.21 -21.29 -6.75
N GLN A 141 -21.43 -21.42 -7.28
CA GLN A 141 -21.70 -21.38 -8.73
C GLN A 141 -21.51 -19.97 -9.29
N MET A 142 -21.88 -18.94 -8.51
CA MET A 142 -21.69 -17.55 -8.91
C MET A 142 -20.22 -17.15 -8.98
N ILE A 143 -19.37 -17.58 -8.04
CA ILE A 143 -17.94 -17.22 -8.06
C ILE A 143 -17.04 -18.27 -8.74
N GLY A 144 -17.59 -19.43 -9.10
CA GLY A 144 -16.88 -20.46 -9.85
C GLY A 144 -15.92 -21.30 -9.01
N SER A 145 -16.00 -21.26 -7.68
CA SER A 145 -15.06 -21.97 -6.83
C SER A 145 -15.67 -22.40 -5.50
N THR A 146 -15.11 -23.46 -4.94
CA THR A 146 -15.33 -23.91 -3.56
C THR A 146 -14.00 -24.13 -2.86
N TRP A 147 -14.04 -24.16 -1.53
CA TRP A 147 -12.91 -24.56 -0.72
C TRP A 147 -13.36 -25.56 0.34
N LYS A 148 -12.69 -26.71 0.44
CA LYS A 148 -12.85 -27.57 1.62
C LYS A 148 -12.23 -26.87 2.83
N PRO A 149 -12.88 -26.85 4.01
CA PRO A 149 -12.33 -26.19 5.19
C PRO A 149 -10.88 -26.57 5.50
N ASP A 150 -10.54 -27.87 5.42
CA ASP A 150 -9.19 -28.38 5.66
C ASP A 150 -8.14 -27.95 4.61
N ASN A 151 -8.62 -27.50 3.44
CA ASN A 151 -7.77 -27.03 2.36
C ASN A 151 -7.55 -25.52 2.40
N ILE A 152 -8.34 -24.76 3.18
CA ILE A 152 -8.20 -23.30 3.30
C ILE A 152 -6.78 -22.96 3.70
N GLY A 153 -6.11 -22.15 2.90
CA GLY A 153 -4.72 -21.80 3.10
C GLY A 153 -4.08 -21.03 1.95
N HIS A 154 -3.00 -20.38 2.29
CA HIS A 154 -2.18 -19.60 1.39
C HIS A 154 -0.70 -19.84 1.74
N ALA A 155 0.20 -19.57 0.80
CA ALA A 155 1.61 -19.39 1.15
C ALA A 155 1.75 -18.17 2.07
N ALA A 156 2.86 -18.08 2.84
CA ALA A 156 3.19 -16.86 3.56
C ALA A 156 3.19 -15.66 2.59
N ARG A 157 2.75 -14.48 3.04
CA ARG A 157 2.74 -13.29 2.19
C ARG A 157 4.13 -13.02 1.61
N HIS A 158 4.20 -12.80 0.30
CA HIS A 158 5.44 -12.53 -0.41
C HIS A 158 5.15 -11.87 -1.75
N VAL A 159 6.21 -11.37 -2.40
CA VAL A 159 6.15 -10.92 -3.79
C VAL A 159 6.19 -12.12 -4.73
N PHE A 160 5.24 -12.21 -5.66
CA PHE A 160 5.20 -13.24 -6.69
C PHE A 160 4.79 -12.67 -8.05
N THR A 161 5.09 -13.43 -9.10
CA THR A 161 4.72 -13.08 -10.48
C THR A 161 3.44 -13.80 -10.87
N ALA A 162 2.39 -13.04 -11.19
CA ALA A 162 1.16 -13.55 -11.78
C ALA A 162 1.22 -13.39 -13.31
N ARG A 163 0.91 -14.46 -14.03
CA ARG A 163 0.96 -14.55 -15.50
C ARG A 163 -0.44 -14.61 -16.08
N TRP A 164 -0.69 -13.82 -17.12
CA TRP A 164 -1.93 -13.89 -17.89
C TRP A 164 -1.92 -15.11 -18.81
N VAL A 165 -2.78 -16.09 -18.54
CA VAL A 165 -2.84 -17.35 -19.30
C VAL A 165 -3.89 -17.31 -20.42
N HIS A 166 -4.89 -16.43 -20.32
CA HIS A 166 -5.84 -16.14 -21.38
C HIS A 166 -5.62 -14.70 -21.86
N ARG A 167 -4.78 -14.51 -22.89
CA ARG A 167 -4.31 -13.17 -23.35
C ARG A 167 -5.29 -12.42 -24.25
N ASP A 168 -6.23 -13.13 -24.87
CA ASP A 168 -7.20 -12.54 -25.80
C ASP A 168 -8.48 -12.06 -25.08
N HIS A 169 -8.62 -12.35 -23.79
CA HIS A 169 -9.77 -11.90 -23.00
C HIS A 169 -9.75 -10.36 -22.84
N PRO A 170 -10.88 -9.63 -22.92
CA PRO A 170 -10.88 -8.16 -22.86
C PRO A 170 -10.19 -7.54 -21.65
N VAL A 171 -10.17 -8.24 -20.50
CA VAL A 171 -9.48 -7.81 -19.26
C VAL A 171 -7.96 -7.83 -19.42
N SER A 172 -7.40 -8.81 -20.12
CA SER A 172 -5.95 -9.03 -20.29
C SER A 172 -5.40 -8.52 -21.62
N LEU A 173 -6.28 -8.21 -22.57
CA LEU A 173 -5.92 -7.77 -23.92
C LEU A 173 -5.01 -6.53 -23.87
N GLY A 174 -3.85 -6.63 -24.53
CA GLY A 174 -2.85 -5.56 -24.61
C GLY A 174 -2.06 -5.30 -23.31
N LEU A 175 -2.19 -6.17 -22.29
CA LEU A 175 -1.31 -6.14 -21.12
C LEU A 175 0.01 -6.87 -21.39
N GLU A 176 1.01 -6.55 -20.59
CA GLU A 176 2.24 -7.33 -20.43
C GLU A 176 1.93 -8.79 -20.09
N GLU A 177 2.87 -9.70 -20.33
CA GLU A 177 2.69 -11.14 -20.07
C GLU A 177 2.39 -11.46 -18.60
N SER A 178 2.94 -10.66 -17.70
CA SER A 178 2.84 -10.86 -16.27
C SER A 178 2.84 -9.55 -15.51
N PHE A 179 2.43 -9.61 -14.25
CA PHE A 179 2.54 -8.52 -13.30
C PHE A 179 3.04 -9.04 -11.95
N LEU A 180 3.66 -8.16 -11.17
CA LEU A 180 4.03 -8.43 -9.79
C LEU A 180 2.83 -8.19 -8.88
N ALA A 181 2.67 -9.07 -7.90
CA ALA A 181 1.79 -8.92 -6.76
C ALA A 181 2.59 -9.14 -5.47
N ASP A 182 2.25 -8.39 -4.42
CA ASP A 182 2.67 -8.65 -3.04
C ASP A 182 1.39 -8.99 -2.28
N ASP A 183 1.20 -10.27 -1.96
CA ASP A 183 -0.05 -10.72 -1.36
C ASP A 183 0.07 -12.10 -0.71
N GLU A 184 -1.03 -12.59 -0.14
CA GLU A 184 -1.24 -14.01 0.13
C GLU A 184 -1.58 -14.75 -1.19
N LEU A 185 -0.83 -15.82 -1.50
CA LEU A 185 -1.10 -16.67 -2.66
C LEU A 185 -1.95 -17.87 -2.21
N TYR A 186 -3.27 -17.77 -2.45
CA TYR A 186 -4.24 -18.83 -2.12
C TYR A 186 -3.96 -20.09 -2.96
N HIS A 187 -4.14 -21.27 -2.36
CA HIS A 187 -3.88 -22.54 -3.03
C HIS A 187 -4.86 -23.63 -2.62
N ARG A 188 -4.98 -24.70 -3.41
CA ARG A 188 -5.91 -25.83 -3.15
C ARG A 188 -7.40 -25.42 -3.16
N MET A 189 -7.74 -24.35 -3.89
CA MET A 189 -9.13 -24.04 -4.23
C MET A 189 -9.64 -24.99 -5.31
N ASP A 190 -10.88 -25.45 -5.17
CA ASP A 190 -11.55 -26.30 -6.16
C ASP A 190 -12.33 -25.39 -7.13
N LEU A 191 -11.83 -25.21 -8.36
CA LEU A 191 -12.54 -24.46 -9.40
C LEU A 191 -13.61 -25.33 -10.09
N LEU A 192 -14.72 -24.70 -10.46
CA LEU A 192 -15.79 -25.34 -11.22
C LEU A 192 -15.42 -25.47 -12.71
N PRO A 193 -15.96 -26.46 -13.45
CA PRO A 193 -15.56 -26.74 -14.84
C PRO A 193 -15.83 -25.62 -15.85
N ASN A 194 -16.73 -24.70 -15.53
CA ASN A 194 -17.15 -23.58 -16.39
C ASN A 194 -16.36 -22.28 -16.14
N VAL A 195 -15.31 -22.34 -15.34
CA VAL A 195 -14.42 -21.21 -15.07
C VAL A 195 -13.43 -21.01 -16.22
N ASP A 196 -13.25 -19.76 -16.62
CA ASP A 196 -12.19 -19.32 -17.52
C ASP A 196 -11.09 -18.59 -16.72
N VAL A 197 -9.94 -19.25 -16.55
CA VAL A 197 -8.82 -18.72 -15.76
C VAL A 197 -8.07 -17.69 -16.57
N LEU A 198 -8.02 -16.45 -16.07
CA LEU A 198 -7.33 -15.35 -16.72
C LEU A 198 -5.86 -15.25 -16.31
N ALA A 199 -5.56 -15.48 -15.03
CA ALA A 199 -4.19 -15.41 -14.51
C ALA A 199 -3.87 -16.51 -13.49
N ARG A 200 -2.58 -16.92 -13.46
CA ARG A 200 -2.02 -17.91 -12.53
C ARG A 200 -0.71 -17.42 -11.92
N ALA A 201 -0.36 -17.94 -10.75
CA ALA A 201 0.93 -17.70 -10.10
C ALA A 201 1.52 -19.01 -9.54
N TYR A 202 2.85 -19.13 -9.58
CA TYR A 202 3.56 -20.26 -8.99
C TYR A 202 3.57 -20.18 -7.46
N SER A 203 3.00 -21.19 -6.80
CA SER A 203 2.98 -21.30 -5.33
C SER A 203 4.28 -21.92 -4.82
N ASP A 204 5.27 -21.10 -4.47
CA ASP A 204 6.62 -21.57 -4.09
C ASP A 204 6.62 -22.36 -2.76
N PRO A 205 7.04 -23.65 -2.76
CA PRO A 205 7.12 -24.46 -1.55
C PRO A 205 8.01 -23.88 -0.45
N LYS A 206 9.00 -23.03 -0.79
CA LYS A 206 9.92 -22.41 0.19
C LYS A 206 9.22 -21.46 1.15
N VAL A 207 8.08 -20.90 0.74
CA VAL A 207 7.26 -20.00 1.55
C VAL A 207 5.93 -20.65 1.97
N GLY A 208 5.87 -21.99 1.93
CA GLY A 208 4.68 -22.75 2.32
C GLY A 208 3.69 -23.01 1.18
N GLY A 209 4.08 -22.79 -0.07
CA GLY A 209 3.25 -23.05 -1.25
C GLY A 209 3.16 -24.54 -1.66
N THR A 210 2.35 -24.81 -2.68
CA THR A 210 2.05 -26.19 -3.16
C THR A 210 3.01 -26.72 -4.22
N GLY A 211 3.88 -25.87 -4.78
CA GLY A 211 4.69 -26.18 -5.94
C GLY A 211 3.91 -26.23 -7.26
N ARG A 212 2.70 -25.66 -7.29
CA ARG A 212 1.80 -25.65 -8.46
C ARG A 212 1.50 -24.24 -8.93
N GLU A 213 1.01 -24.14 -10.16
CA GLU A 213 0.43 -22.90 -10.70
C GLU A 213 -1.02 -22.76 -10.24
N GLU A 214 -1.24 -21.90 -9.24
CA GLU A 214 -2.55 -21.65 -8.65
C GLU A 214 -3.28 -20.52 -9.42
N PRO A 215 -4.59 -20.62 -9.64
CA PRO A 215 -5.38 -19.57 -10.26
C PRO A 215 -5.50 -18.37 -9.30
N VAL A 216 -5.27 -17.16 -9.82
CA VAL A 216 -5.38 -15.92 -9.03
C VAL A 216 -6.46 -14.96 -9.52
N LEU A 217 -6.94 -15.16 -10.75
CA LEU A 217 -8.01 -14.37 -11.36
C LEU A 217 -8.73 -15.20 -12.42
N TRP A 218 -10.05 -15.22 -12.39
CA TRP A 218 -10.86 -15.94 -13.36
C TRP A 218 -12.23 -15.33 -13.55
N THR A 219 -12.89 -15.74 -14.63
CA THR A 219 -14.30 -15.41 -14.90
C THR A 219 -15.17 -16.65 -14.85
N VAL A 220 -16.43 -16.46 -14.52
CA VAL A 220 -17.45 -17.51 -14.57
C VAL A 220 -18.77 -16.92 -15.06
N PRO A 221 -19.47 -17.58 -16.00
CA PRO A 221 -20.82 -17.17 -16.38
C PRO A 221 -21.82 -17.63 -15.32
N PHE A 222 -22.77 -16.76 -14.96
CA PHE A 222 -23.91 -17.12 -14.10
C PHE A 222 -25.21 -16.58 -14.68
N GLY A 223 -26.03 -17.47 -15.26
CA GLY A 223 -27.13 -17.05 -16.12
C GLY A 223 -26.61 -16.27 -17.33
N ARG A 224 -27.13 -15.05 -17.53
CA ARG A 224 -26.62 -14.09 -18.53
C ARG A 224 -25.52 -13.16 -17.99
N GLY A 225 -25.22 -13.24 -16.69
CA GLY A 225 -24.28 -12.36 -16.00
C GLY A 225 -22.83 -12.73 -16.21
N ARG A 226 -21.97 -11.75 -15.93
CA ARG A 226 -20.51 -11.87 -16.00
C ARG A 226 -19.94 -11.71 -14.60
N VAL A 227 -19.33 -12.77 -14.08
CA VAL A 227 -18.69 -12.73 -12.78
C VAL A 227 -17.18 -12.85 -12.93
N VAL A 228 -16.45 -12.04 -12.18
CA VAL A 228 -15.00 -12.15 -12.01
C VAL A 228 -14.70 -12.43 -10.55
N HIS A 229 -13.78 -13.34 -10.28
CA HIS A 229 -13.21 -13.50 -8.95
C HIS A 229 -11.68 -13.43 -9.01
N THR A 230 -11.11 -12.69 -8.06
CA THR A 230 -9.67 -12.59 -7.82
C THR A 230 -9.36 -13.02 -6.40
N THR A 231 -8.31 -13.82 -6.22
CA THR A 231 -7.76 -14.16 -4.89
C THR A 231 -6.80 -13.09 -4.39
N LEU A 232 -6.50 -12.06 -5.18
CA LEU A 232 -5.68 -10.92 -4.75
C LEU A 232 -6.54 -9.88 -4.02
N GLY A 233 -5.93 -9.11 -3.13
CA GLY A 233 -6.52 -7.97 -2.43
C GLY A 233 -6.65 -8.16 -0.92
N HIS A 234 -5.65 -8.73 -0.23
CA HIS A 234 -5.67 -8.87 1.23
C HIS A 234 -5.82 -7.52 1.96
N ASP A 235 -4.98 -6.55 1.60
CA ASP A 235 -5.00 -5.21 2.18
C ASP A 235 -4.69 -4.12 1.14
N THR A 236 -4.67 -2.87 1.59
CA THR A 236 -4.35 -1.74 0.71
C THR A 236 -2.97 -1.86 0.07
N ALA A 237 -1.95 -2.40 0.76
CA ALA A 237 -0.61 -2.53 0.19
C ALA A 237 -0.59 -3.55 -0.96
N SER A 238 -1.33 -4.66 -0.85
CA SER A 238 -1.57 -5.60 -1.95
C SER A 238 -2.35 -4.91 -3.08
N MET A 239 -3.37 -4.12 -2.74
CA MET A 239 -4.23 -3.45 -3.73
C MET A 239 -3.56 -2.27 -4.46
N TYR A 240 -2.53 -1.65 -3.88
CA TYR A 240 -1.77 -0.58 -4.54
C TYR A 240 -0.90 -1.09 -5.70
N GLN A 241 -0.63 -2.40 -5.78
CA GLN A 241 0.19 -2.98 -6.84
C GLN A 241 -0.44 -2.72 -8.21
N GLN A 242 0.36 -2.25 -9.17
CA GLN A 242 -0.13 -1.83 -10.49
C GLN A 242 -0.88 -2.97 -11.21
N GLY A 243 -0.44 -4.21 -11.00
CA GLY A 243 -1.09 -5.41 -11.51
C GLY A 243 -2.51 -5.59 -10.97
N PHE A 244 -2.68 -5.50 -9.64
CA PHE A 244 -4.00 -5.52 -9.00
C PHE A 244 -4.88 -4.39 -9.53
N VAL A 245 -4.37 -3.15 -9.51
CA VAL A 245 -5.11 -1.97 -9.96
C VAL A 245 -5.65 -2.16 -11.37
N THR A 246 -4.80 -2.59 -12.29
CA THR A 246 -5.19 -2.76 -13.69
C THR A 246 -6.18 -3.92 -13.85
N ALA A 247 -5.91 -5.07 -13.22
CA ALA A 247 -6.78 -6.23 -13.28
C ALA A 247 -8.17 -5.95 -12.69
N PHE A 248 -8.23 -5.33 -11.50
CA PHE A 248 -9.47 -5.02 -10.80
C PHE A 248 -10.35 -4.06 -11.61
N VAL A 249 -9.83 -2.92 -12.02
CA VAL A 249 -10.65 -1.89 -12.69
C VAL A 249 -11.14 -2.39 -14.06
N ARG A 250 -10.28 -3.06 -14.84
CA ARG A 250 -10.68 -3.67 -16.12
C ARG A 250 -11.71 -4.79 -15.91
N SER A 251 -11.61 -5.55 -14.81
CA SER A 251 -12.61 -6.57 -14.45
C SER A 251 -13.97 -5.97 -14.11
N VAL A 252 -14.00 -4.84 -13.39
CA VAL A 252 -15.26 -4.14 -13.09
C VAL A 252 -15.92 -3.60 -14.37
N GLU A 253 -15.14 -3.02 -15.29
CA GLU A 253 -15.68 -2.56 -16.58
C GLU A 253 -16.21 -3.72 -17.43
N TRP A 254 -15.45 -4.82 -17.51
CA TRP A 254 -15.85 -6.00 -18.28
C TRP A 254 -17.08 -6.68 -17.68
N ALA A 255 -17.12 -6.86 -16.36
CA ALA A 255 -18.29 -7.43 -15.69
C ALA A 255 -19.54 -6.58 -15.96
N ALA A 256 -19.42 -5.25 -15.93
CA ALA A 256 -20.53 -4.35 -16.21
C ALA A 256 -20.98 -4.33 -17.67
N THR A 257 -20.04 -4.35 -18.63
CA THR A 257 -20.33 -3.99 -20.03
C THR A 257 -20.04 -5.07 -21.07
N GLY A 258 -19.27 -6.09 -20.71
CA GLY A 258 -18.75 -7.12 -21.62
C GLY A 258 -17.53 -6.66 -22.43
N THR A 259 -17.11 -5.40 -22.29
CA THR A 259 -15.97 -4.82 -23.00
C THR A 259 -15.04 -4.10 -22.04
N VAL A 260 -13.82 -3.76 -22.50
CA VAL A 260 -12.89 -2.93 -21.74
C VAL A 260 -12.39 -1.82 -22.64
N THR A 261 -12.57 -0.58 -22.19
CA THR A 261 -12.11 0.65 -22.88
C THR A 261 -11.00 1.36 -22.12
N LEU A 262 -10.81 1.01 -20.85
CA LEU A 262 -9.77 1.55 -20.02
C LEU A 262 -8.36 1.14 -20.49
N PRO A 263 -7.35 2.00 -20.28
CA PRO A 263 -5.99 1.76 -20.75
C PRO A 263 -5.32 0.57 -20.06
N SER A 264 -4.26 0.05 -20.70
CA SER A 264 -3.44 -1.05 -20.19
C SER A 264 -2.59 -0.69 -18.96
N LYS A 265 -2.48 0.60 -18.64
CA LYS A 265 -1.76 1.12 -17.47
C LYS A 265 -2.66 2.05 -16.66
N LEU A 266 -3.12 1.54 -15.52
CA LEU A 266 -3.85 2.32 -14.51
C LEU A 266 -3.00 2.38 -13.24
N THR A 267 -3.04 3.53 -12.55
CA THR A 267 -2.28 3.74 -11.32
C THR A 267 -3.17 4.26 -10.20
N ALA A 268 -3.12 3.59 -9.05
CA ALA A 268 -3.69 4.10 -7.81
C ALA A 268 -2.94 5.36 -7.35
N ALA A 269 -1.62 5.40 -7.55
CA ALA A 269 -0.80 6.55 -7.18
C ALA A 269 -1.24 7.81 -7.94
N PRO A 270 -1.29 8.99 -7.29
CA PRO A 270 -1.57 10.25 -7.96
C PRO A 270 -0.65 10.48 -9.18
N GLU A 271 -1.11 11.28 -10.15
CA GLU A 271 -0.17 11.84 -11.12
C GLU A 271 0.82 12.71 -10.35
N VAL A 272 2.06 12.23 -10.27
CA VAL A 272 3.11 12.93 -9.55
C VAL A 272 3.47 14.18 -10.36
N ARG A 273 3.49 15.34 -9.70
CA ARG A 273 3.82 16.60 -10.37
C ARG A 273 5.24 16.52 -10.92
N GLU A 274 5.47 17.14 -12.07
CA GLU A 274 6.80 17.19 -12.71
C GLU A 274 7.88 17.73 -11.76
N ASN A 275 7.50 18.62 -10.83
CA ASN A 275 8.38 19.22 -9.83
C ASN A 275 8.32 18.57 -8.44
N ALA A 276 7.74 17.37 -8.32
CA ALA A 276 7.69 16.63 -7.07
C ALA A 276 9.10 16.34 -6.54
N VAL A 277 9.22 16.27 -5.21
CA VAL A 277 10.45 15.87 -4.54
C VAL A 277 10.71 14.40 -4.83
N ARG A 278 11.89 14.08 -5.36
CA ARG A 278 12.31 12.71 -5.64
C ARG A 278 12.95 12.11 -4.41
N VAL A 279 12.30 11.15 -3.79
CA VAL A 279 12.71 10.53 -2.53
C VAL A 279 13.18 9.11 -2.78
N LEU A 280 14.39 8.79 -2.35
CA LEU A 280 14.81 7.41 -2.17
C LEU A 280 14.46 6.99 -0.74
N VAL A 281 13.56 6.02 -0.61
CA VAL A 281 13.19 5.41 0.65
C VAL A 281 14.04 4.16 0.82
N VAL A 282 14.80 4.08 1.90
CA VAL A 282 15.67 2.94 2.23
C VAL A 282 15.14 2.29 3.48
N THR A 283 14.92 0.99 3.40
CA THR A 283 14.46 0.17 4.52
C THR A 283 15.25 -1.12 4.57
N GLY A 284 15.27 -1.77 5.73
CA GLY A 284 15.99 -3.02 5.93
C GLY A 284 16.43 -3.14 7.38
N GLY A 285 17.17 -4.21 7.70
CA GLY A 285 17.83 -4.39 8.98
C GLY A 285 16.93 -4.66 10.20
N HIS A 286 15.66 -4.28 10.17
CA HIS A 286 14.70 -4.41 11.26
C HIS A 286 13.26 -4.59 10.75
N GLY A 287 12.39 -5.17 11.59
CA GLY A 287 10.97 -5.31 11.29
C GLY A 287 10.22 -4.00 11.51
N TYR A 288 9.25 -3.69 10.65
CA TYR A 288 8.40 -2.50 10.75
C TYR A 288 7.04 -2.77 10.09
N PRO A 289 5.98 -2.00 10.43
CA PRO A 289 4.65 -2.24 9.90
C PRO A 289 4.53 -1.88 8.41
N VAL A 290 3.75 -2.65 7.65
CA VAL A 290 3.48 -2.39 6.23
C VAL A 290 2.83 -1.03 5.98
N SER A 291 2.18 -0.45 6.99
CA SER A 291 1.62 0.90 6.91
C SER A 291 2.68 1.98 6.64
N PHE A 292 3.96 1.70 6.87
CA PHE A 292 5.05 2.63 6.56
C PHE A 292 4.99 3.13 5.10
N TYR A 293 4.70 2.23 4.15
CA TYR A 293 4.59 2.57 2.73
C TYR A 293 3.42 3.53 2.43
N THR A 294 2.48 3.66 3.36
CA THR A 294 1.35 4.57 3.21
C THR A 294 1.76 6.03 3.46
N LEU A 295 2.93 6.33 4.04
CA LEU A 295 3.32 7.68 4.49
C LEU A 295 3.14 8.76 3.41
N PHE A 296 3.38 8.39 2.15
CA PHE A 296 3.34 9.29 0.99
C PHE A 296 2.03 9.20 0.21
N GLU A 297 1.09 8.34 0.61
CA GLU A 297 -0.18 8.19 -0.10
C GLU A 297 -0.94 9.51 -0.19
N GLY A 298 -1.39 9.79 -1.42
CA GLY A 298 -2.11 11.00 -1.77
C GLY A 298 -1.26 12.28 -1.84
N ASP A 299 0.06 12.22 -1.70
CA ASP A 299 0.93 13.40 -1.85
C ASP A 299 1.53 13.50 -3.25
N GLU A 300 0.89 14.30 -4.10
CA GLU A 300 1.34 14.58 -5.48
C GLU A 300 2.71 15.28 -5.56
N ASN A 301 3.19 15.82 -4.43
CA ASN A 301 4.47 16.54 -4.36
C ASN A 301 5.64 15.61 -4.01
N ILE A 302 5.42 14.31 -3.83
CA ILE A 302 6.45 13.32 -3.53
C ILE A 302 6.44 12.22 -4.60
N GLN A 303 7.55 12.11 -5.32
CA GLN A 303 7.88 10.95 -6.13
C GLN A 303 8.82 10.08 -5.32
N TRP A 304 8.50 8.81 -5.09
CA TRP A 304 9.41 7.95 -4.34
C TRP A 304 9.80 6.67 -5.07
N ARG A 305 10.97 6.15 -4.70
CA ARG A 305 11.51 4.86 -5.07
C ARG A 305 11.96 4.17 -3.81
N HIS A 306 11.92 2.85 -3.81
CA HIS A 306 12.30 2.02 -2.69
C HIS A 306 13.61 1.32 -2.97
N ALA A 307 14.44 1.18 -1.95
CA ALA A 307 15.56 0.25 -1.95
C ALA A 307 15.51 -0.59 -0.67
N CYS A 308 15.66 -1.90 -0.83
CA CYS A 308 15.62 -2.86 0.28
C CYS A 308 17.01 -3.18 0.85
N SER A 309 18.05 -2.54 0.32
CA SER A 309 19.43 -2.73 0.75
C SER A 309 20.31 -1.51 0.46
N ARG A 310 21.42 -1.39 1.18
CA ARG A 310 22.42 -0.33 0.96
C ARG A 310 23.03 -0.36 -0.45
N ALA A 311 23.27 -1.56 -0.99
CA ALA A 311 23.84 -1.73 -2.33
C ALA A 311 22.89 -1.24 -3.43
N GLU A 312 21.58 -1.44 -3.26
CA GLU A 312 20.55 -0.89 -4.15
C GLU A 312 20.39 0.63 -3.96
N ALA A 313 20.41 1.08 -2.71
CA ALA A 313 20.19 2.48 -2.36
C ALA A 313 21.32 3.41 -2.82
N PHE A 314 22.57 3.10 -2.43
CA PHE A 314 23.70 4.02 -2.51
C PHE A 314 24.58 3.70 -3.72
N THR A 315 24.00 3.91 -4.90
CA THR A 315 24.67 3.76 -6.19
C THR A 315 25.19 5.11 -6.72
N PRO A 316 26.19 5.15 -7.62
CA PRO A 316 26.77 6.40 -8.10
C PRO A 316 25.73 7.39 -8.66
N LYS A 317 26.06 8.68 -8.61
CA LYS A 317 25.21 9.77 -9.14
C LYS A 317 23.81 9.78 -8.54
N MET A 318 23.68 9.56 -7.23
CA MET A 318 22.38 9.59 -6.54
C MET A 318 21.63 10.89 -6.78
N ARG A 319 22.35 12.03 -6.80
CA ARG A 319 21.74 13.35 -6.90
C ARG A 319 21.03 13.60 -8.23
N ASP A 320 21.44 12.90 -9.29
CA ASP A 320 20.76 12.95 -10.59
C ASP A 320 19.34 12.35 -10.51
N ARG A 321 19.09 11.46 -9.53
CA ARG A 321 17.84 10.72 -9.40
C ARG A 321 17.00 11.13 -8.21
N TYR A 322 17.62 11.53 -7.11
CA TYR A 322 16.94 11.75 -5.83
C TYR A 322 17.35 13.08 -5.21
N ASP A 323 16.38 13.79 -4.67
CA ASP A 323 16.55 15.02 -3.88
C ASP A 323 16.73 14.74 -2.39
N VAL A 324 16.08 13.68 -1.90
CA VAL A 324 16.08 13.29 -0.48
C VAL A 324 16.29 11.79 -0.36
N VAL A 325 17.05 11.37 0.65
CA VAL A 325 17.06 9.99 1.15
C VAL A 325 16.28 9.96 2.46
N LEU A 326 15.25 9.10 2.52
CA LEU A 326 14.53 8.79 3.74
C LEU A 326 14.98 7.40 4.24
N LEU A 327 15.47 7.35 5.48
CA LEU A 327 15.97 6.14 6.11
C LEU A 327 14.95 5.65 7.16
N HIS A 328 14.56 4.39 7.00
CA HIS A 328 13.88 3.56 7.99
C HIS A 328 14.54 2.17 7.95
N ASP A 329 15.88 2.18 7.95
CA ASP A 329 16.81 1.06 7.83
C ASP A 329 17.56 0.86 9.16
N MET A 330 18.19 -0.30 9.38
CA MET A 330 18.95 -0.56 10.62
C MET A 330 20.22 -1.37 10.34
N HIS A 331 21.32 -0.68 10.01
CA HIS A 331 22.61 -1.32 9.79
C HIS A 331 23.79 -0.49 10.30
N GLU A 332 24.52 -1.00 11.32
CA GLU A 332 25.69 -0.28 11.88
C GLU A 332 26.84 -0.09 10.88
N GLU A 333 26.95 -0.97 9.87
CA GLU A 333 28.01 -0.96 8.87
C GLU A 333 27.53 -0.62 7.46
N ILE A 334 28.37 0.10 6.72
CA ILE A 334 28.16 0.44 5.31
C ILE A 334 29.41 0.09 4.50
N GLY A 335 29.22 -0.49 3.31
CA GLY A 335 30.31 -0.83 2.41
C GLY A 335 31.01 0.42 1.87
N GLU A 336 32.27 0.30 1.44
CA GLU A 336 33.08 1.47 1.06
C GLU A 336 32.50 2.26 -0.13
N ASN A 337 31.94 1.55 -1.12
CA ASN A 337 31.31 2.16 -2.29
C ASN A 337 30.03 2.92 -1.89
N GLU A 338 29.17 2.27 -1.11
CA GLU A 338 27.94 2.85 -0.59
C GLU A 338 28.24 4.08 0.28
N ARG A 339 29.26 3.97 1.14
CA ARG A 339 29.73 5.07 2.00
C ARG A 339 30.20 6.26 1.17
N SER A 340 30.97 6.02 0.10
CA SER A 340 31.44 7.07 -0.80
C SER A 340 30.28 7.76 -1.51
N ASN A 341 29.33 6.99 -2.07
CA ASN A 341 28.18 7.54 -2.79
C ASN A 341 27.24 8.33 -1.87
N LEU A 342 26.99 7.83 -0.65
CA LEU A 342 26.17 8.53 0.34
C LEU A 342 26.87 9.81 0.83
N ARG A 343 28.19 9.78 1.08
CA ARG A 343 28.95 10.99 1.41
C ARG A 343 28.85 12.02 0.29
N GLU A 344 29.08 11.63 -0.96
CA GLU A 344 29.00 12.53 -2.11
C GLU A 344 27.60 13.17 -2.22
N PHE A 345 26.55 12.38 -2.04
CA PHE A 345 25.17 12.86 -2.03
C PHE A 345 24.93 13.95 -0.96
N VAL A 346 25.37 13.69 0.27
CA VAL A 346 25.22 14.63 1.40
C VAL A 346 26.09 15.87 1.23
N GLU A 347 27.34 15.71 0.78
CA GLU A 347 28.26 16.82 0.48
C GLU A 347 27.76 17.72 -0.64
N ALA A 348 27.05 17.17 -1.62
CA ALA A 348 26.37 17.90 -2.69
C ALA A 348 25.04 18.56 -2.24
N GLY A 349 24.67 18.43 -0.96
CA GLY A 349 23.49 19.05 -0.37
C GLY A 349 22.19 18.27 -0.55
N GLY A 350 22.27 16.97 -0.86
CA GLY A 350 21.13 16.06 -0.83
C GLY A 350 20.52 15.97 0.57
N GLY A 351 19.19 15.98 0.66
CA GLY A 351 18.48 15.98 1.94
C GLY A 351 18.45 14.60 2.61
N ILE A 352 18.50 14.55 3.95
CA ILE A 352 18.36 13.30 4.72
C ILE A 352 17.19 13.43 5.69
N VAL A 353 16.30 12.44 5.70
CA VAL A 353 15.29 12.24 6.75
C VAL A 353 15.55 10.88 7.37
N SER A 354 16.06 10.83 8.59
CA SER A 354 16.27 9.58 9.33
C SER A 354 15.14 9.39 10.32
N THR A 355 14.55 8.19 10.36
CA THR A 355 13.39 7.88 11.19
C THR A 355 13.63 6.66 12.05
N HIS A 356 13.20 6.73 13.31
CA HIS A 356 13.11 5.59 14.21
C HIS A 356 14.42 4.81 14.35
N HIS A 357 14.41 3.50 14.10
CA HIS A 357 15.58 2.63 14.21
C HIS A 357 16.74 2.99 13.27
N ALA A 358 16.54 3.88 12.29
CA ALA A 358 17.61 4.45 11.46
C ALA A 358 18.62 5.32 12.22
N ILE A 359 18.40 5.56 13.52
CA ILE A 359 19.43 6.11 14.41
C ILE A 359 20.63 5.15 14.61
N VAL A 360 20.45 3.86 14.30
CA VAL A 360 21.49 2.82 14.34
C VAL A 360 22.26 2.74 13.01
N ASP A 361 21.79 3.41 11.97
CA ASP A 361 22.45 3.37 10.67
C ASP A 361 23.86 3.96 10.75
N TYR A 362 24.80 3.19 10.23
CA TYR A 362 26.17 3.55 9.90
C TYR A 362 26.94 4.13 11.10
N THR A 363 26.61 3.70 12.32
CA THR A 363 27.25 4.12 13.57
C THR A 363 28.70 3.65 13.73
N SER A 364 29.17 2.77 12.84
CA SER A 364 30.60 2.44 12.64
C SER A 364 31.40 3.56 11.94
N TRP A 365 30.71 4.55 11.38
CA TRP A 365 31.30 5.66 10.65
C TRP A 365 31.10 6.98 11.42
N PRO A 366 32.11 7.45 12.21
CA PRO A 366 31.99 8.63 13.07
C PRO A 366 31.41 9.86 12.40
N TRP A 367 31.87 10.18 11.19
CA TRP A 367 31.36 11.30 10.42
C TRP A 367 29.84 11.29 10.26
N TRP A 368 29.23 10.12 10.08
CA TRP A 368 27.78 10.00 9.89
C TRP A 368 27.01 10.43 11.14
N TYR A 369 27.30 9.83 12.30
CA TYR A 369 26.54 10.12 13.50
C TYR A 369 26.98 11.41 14.20
N GLU A 370 28.25 11.81 14.09
CA GLU A 370 28.78 13.02 14.74
C GLU A 370 28.47 14.29 13.96
N GLU A 371 28.62 14.24 12.62
CA GLU A 371 28.54 15.42 11.76
C GLU A 371 27.28 15.46 10.88
N VAL A 372 26.62 14.33 10.61
CA VAL A 372 25.46 14.29 9.70
C VAL A 372 24.14 14.14 10.43
N THR A 373 23.84 12.95 10.96
CA THR A 373 22.56 12.69 11.61
C THR A 373 22.49 13.38 12.97
N GLY A 374 23.58 13.35 13.73
CA GLY A 374 23.68 14.03 15.03
C GLY A 374 23.28 13.17 16.22
N GLY A 375 23.13 11.85 16.06
CA GLY A 375 22.87 10.95 17.17
C GLY A 375 23.28 9.51 16.88
N LYS A 376 23.57 8.78 17.94
CA LYS A 376 23.98 7.37 17.93
C LYS A 376 23.27 6.61 19.04
N PHE A 377 22.56 5.56 18.65
CA PHE A 377 22.06 4.55 19.58
C PHE A 377 23.10 3.44 19.72
N PHE A 378 23.46 3.09 20.96
CA PHE A 378 24.44 2.06 21.26
C PHE A 378 23.74 0.71 21.43
N THR A 379 23.81 -0.15 20.41
CA THR A 379 23.30 -1.54 20.45
C THR A 379 24.02 -2.39 21.49
N GLN A 380 25.26 -2.00 21.82
CA GLN A 380 26.13 -2.56 22.85
C GLN A 380 26.95 -1.44 23.49
N ALA A 381 27.44 -1.66 24.72
CA ALA A 381 28.34 -0.72 25.37
C ALA A 381 29.61 -0.50 24.52
N SER A 382 30.06 0.75 24.41
CA SER A 382 31.22 1.10 23.58
C SER A 382 32.03 2.20 24.26
N GLY A 383 33.32 1.93 24.50
CA GLY A 383 34.18 2.80 25.29
C GLY A 383 33.61 3.02 26.70
N SER A 384 33.46 4.28 27.10
CA SER A 384 32.82 4.65 28.37
C SER A 384 31.30 4.79 28.28
N HIS A 385 30.70 4.61 27.11
CA HIS A 385 29.27 4.78 26.92
C HIS A 385 28.54 3.45 27.19
N PRO A 386 27.57 3.41 28.11
CA PRO A 386 26.74 2.23 28.29
C PRO A 386 25.89 1.98 27.05
N LYS A 387 25.38 0.75 26.95
CA LYS A 387 24.35 0.39 25.96
C LYS A 387 23.13 1.30 26.12
N SER A 388 22.56 1.76 25.01
CA SER A 388 21.31 2.51 25.00
C SER A 388 20.13 1.59 25.31
N GLU A 389 19.08 2.14 25.89
CA GLU A 389 17.88 1.41 26.27
C GLU A 389 16.70 1.85 25.42
N TYR A 390 15.79 0.90 25.17
CA TYR A 390 14.51 1.19 24.56
C TYR A 390 13.37 0.62 25.40
N LYS A 391 12.17 1.17 25.23
CA LYS A 391 10.95 0.67 25.86
C LYS A 391 9.75 0.85 24.92
N ASP A 392 9.12 -0.26 24.59
CA ASP A 392 7.91 -0.30 23.76
C ASP A 392 6.69 0.27 24.50
N ASP A 393 5.67 0.63 23.72
CA ASP A 393 4.34 1.01 24.18
C ASP A 393 4.31 2.16 25.21
N VAL A 394 5.19 3.16 25.04
CA VAL A 394 5.26 4.32 25.92
C VAL A 394 4.42 5.47 25.37
N LEU A 395 3.53 6.01 26.20
CA LEU A 395 2.87 7.28 25.88
C LEU A 395 3.91 8.43 25.93
N LEU A 396 4.20 8.98 24.76
CA LEU A 396 5.10 10.11 24.56
C LEU A 396 4.27 11.33 24.13
N ILE A 397 4.58 12.49 24.70
CA ILE A 397 4.00 13.77 24.30
C ILE A 397 5.13 14.67 23.81
N ALA A 398 5.34 14.68 22.50
CA ALA A 398 6.32 15.55 21.87
C ALA A 398 5.74 16.96 21.71
N ARG A 399 6.50 17.96 22.15
CA ARG A 399 6.14 19.38 22.01
C ARG A 399 7.25 20.13 21.30
N ALA A 400 6.88 21.12 20.49
CA ALA A 400 7.84 22.01 19.87
C ALA A 400 8.69 22.70 20.94
N VAL A 401 10.01 22.76 20.71
CA VAL A 401 10.88 23.64 21.49
C VAL A 401 10.53 25.08 21.15
N ARG A 402 10.53 25.98 22.14
CA ARG A 402 10.08 27.38 21.97
C ARG A 402 10.79 28.11 20.83
N SER A 403 12.09 27.87 20.62
CA SER A 403 12.87 28.46 19.53
C SER A 403 12.51 27.92 18.14
N ALA A 404 11.86 26.74 18.08
CA ALA A 404 11.54 26.02 16.86
C ALA A 404 10.04 26.02 16.51
N GLU A 405 9.17 26.67 17.30
CA GLU A 405 7.70 26.70 17.08
C GLU A 405 7.30 27.13 15.67
N ARG A 406 8.08 28.02 15.04
CA ARG A 406 7.86 28.53 13.69
C ARG A 406 8.66 27.80 12.61
N HIS A 407 9.45 26.79 12.99
CA HIS A 407 10.27 26.05 12.05
C HIS A 407 9.37 25.37 11.00
N PRO A 408 9.71 25.42 9.70
CA PRO A 408 8.81 24.94 8.65
C PRO A 408 8.44 23.46 8.78
N VAL A 409 9.37 22.64 9.31
CA VAL A 409 9.15 21.21 9.60
C VAL A 409 7.94 21.00 10.55
N LEU A 410 7.66 21.94 11.45
CA LEU A 410 6.58 21.83 12.44
C LEU A 410 5.24 22.44 11.96
N ARG A 411 5.17 22.99 10.73
CA ARG A 411 3.98 23.67 10.21
C ARG A 411 2.78 22.71 10.15
N GLY A 412 1.79 22.96 11.01
CA GLY A 412 0.55 22.18 11.08
C GLY A 412 0.70 20.81 11.74
N VAL A 413 1.80 20.55 12.46
CA VAL A 413 2.04 19.29 13.18
C VAL A 413 1.35 19.29 14.55
N GLY A 414 1.45 20.41 15.28
CA GLY A 414 0.98 20.51 16.67
C GLY A 414 1.78 19.61 17.64
N PRO A 415 1.40 19.53 18.93
CA PRO A 415 1.93 18.51 19.82
C PRO A 415 1.56 17.11 19.33
N LEU A 416 2.49 16.16 19.45
CA LEU A 416 2.25 14.76 19.09
C LEU A 416 2.11 13.93 20.35
N ALA A 417 0.90 13.40 20.60
CA ALA A 417 0.66 12.42 21.64
C ALA A 417 0.57 11.04 20.97
N LEU A 418 1.58 10.19 21.21
CA LEU A 418 1.79 8.93 20.51
C LEU A 418 2.06 7.83 21.54
N VAL A 419 1.63 6.60 21.25
CA VAL A 419 2.15 5.41 21.94
C VAL A 419 3.18 4.80 21.01
N ASP A 420 4.45 4.87 21.41
CA ASP A 420 5.60 4.53 20.55
C ASP A 420 6.77 4.00 21.39
N GLU A 421 7.84 3.59 20.74
CA GLU A 421 9.07 3.17 21.41
C GLU A 421 9.86 4.39 21.94
N ALA A 422 10.22 4.34 23.22
CA ALA A 422 11.05 5.36 23.86
C ALA A 422 12.53 4.96 23.79
N TYR A 423 13.43 5.89 23.45
CA TYR A 423 14.89 5.69 23.42
C TYR A 423 15.60 6.49 24.50
N ARG A 424 16.49 5.84 25.25
CA ARG A 424 17.23 6.43 26.37
C ARG A 424 18.72 6.13 26.30
N GLY A 425 19.53 7.11 26.66
CA GLY A 425 20.98 6.94 26.72
C GLY A 425 21.60 6.83 25.33
N MET A 426 21.05 7.56 24.35
CA MET A 426 21.73 7.81 23.08
C MET A 426 22.85 8.83 23.29
N TRP A 427 23.88 8.77 22.46
CA TRP A 427 24.78 9.90 22.30
C TRP A 427 24.15 10.88 21.31
N LEU A 428 24.13 12.16 21.68
CA LEU A 428 23.60 13.25 20.86
C LEU A 428 24.70 14.28 20.65
N SER A 429 24.91 14.66 19.39
CA SER A 429 25.91 15.66 19.04
C SER A 429 25.52 17.02 19.65
N PRO A 430 26.46 17.78 20.24
CA PRO A 430 26.16 19.12 20.74
C PRO A 430 25.77 20.10 19.63
N GLY A 431 25.99 19.75 18.35
CA GLY A 431 25.61 20.55 17.19
C GLY A 431 24.19 20.32 16.68
N ILE A 432 23.39 19.42 17.26
CA ILE A 432 22.00 19.25 16.84
C ILE A 432 21.17 20.49 17.17
N THR A 433 20.12 20.73 16.39
CA THR A 433 19.09 21.72 16.74
C THR A 433 17.78 21.02 17.06
N PRO A 434 17.40 20.91 18.36
CA PRO A 434 16.12 20.32 18.76
C PRO A 434 14.93 21.08 18.16
N LEU A 435 13.99 20.32 17.58
CA LEU A 435 12.71 20.82 17.09
C LEU A 435 11.57 20.44 18.03
N MET A 436 11.56 19.20 18.51
CA MET A 436 10.58 18.72 19.48
C MET A 436 11.24 17.91 20.60
N GLU A 437 10.69 18.04 21.80
CA GLU A 437 11.12 17.34 23.01
C GLU A 437 9.97 16.62 23.71
N THR A 438 10.30 15.63 24.54
CA THR A 438 9.40 14.97 25.49
C THR A 438 9.98 15.05 26.91
N ASP A 439 9.09 15.08 27.90
CA ASP A 439 9.46 15.10 29.33
C ASP A 439 9.42 13.69 29.95
N ASN A 440 9.15 12.65 29.14
CA ASN A 440 9.01 11.28 29.62
C ASN A 440 10.37 10.75 30.16
N PRO A 441 10.44 10.23 31.39
CA PRO A 441 11.70 9.81 32.00
C PRO A 441 12.35 8.60 31.31
N HIS A 442 11.58 7.83 30.53
CA HIS A 442 12.09 6.70 29.75
C HIS A 442 12.68 7.10 28.39
N ASN A 443 12.69 8.40 28.05
CA ASN A 443 13.20 8.89 26.78
C ASN A 443 14.29 9.94 26.99
N ASP A 444 15.22 10.07 26.04
CA ASP A 444 16.07 11.26 25.92
C ASP A 444 15.20 12.46 25.51
N ARG A 445 15.57 13.68 25.91
CA ARG A 445 14.67 14.84 25.71
C ARG A 445 14.37 15.09 24.22
N PRO A 446 15.36 15.24 23.32
CA PRO A 446 15.08 15.52 21.92
C PRO A 446 14.53 14.30 21.20
N VAL A 447 13.36 14.44 20.59
CA VAL A 447 12.69 13.38 19.81
C VAL A 447 12.59 13.72 18.33
N VAL A 448 12.75 15.01 17.98
CA VAL A 448 12.87 15.49 16.60
C VAL A 448 13.93 16.58 16.59
N TYR A 449 14.93 16.48 15.71
CA TYR A 449 16.00 17.48 15.62
C TYR A 449 16.61 17.57 14.23
N ILE A 450 17.31 18.68 13.98
CA ILE A 450 18.12 18.90 12.79
C ILE A 450 19.55 18.44 13.08
N GLY A 451 20.13 17.69 12.14
CA GLY A 451 21.52 17.24 12.21
C GLY A 451 22.53 18.38 11.99
N PRO A 452 23.79 18.26 12.46
CA PRO A 452 24.74 19.38 12.49
C PRO A 452 25.33 19.77 11.12
N TYR A 453 25.14 18.95 10.08
CA TYR A 453 25.79 19.16 8.79
C TYR A 453 25.32 20.42 8.08
N GLN A 454 26.26 21.26 7.64
CA GLN A 454 25.93 22.59 7.10
C GLN A 454 25.60 22.59 5.60
N LYS A 455 26.12 21.62 4.83
CA LYS A 455 25.89 21.57 3.37
C LYS A 455 24.56 20.94 2.99
N ALA A 456 24.05 20.03 3.83
CA ALA A 456 22.78 19.34 3.65
C ALA A 456 21.78 19.76 4.72
N ARG A 457 20.49 19.53 4.45
CA ARG A 457 19.45 19.62 5.46
C ARG A 457 19.14 18.19 5.93
N VAL A 458 19.34 17.95 7.22
CA VAL A 458 19.16 16.62 7.85
C VAL A 458 18.14 16.74 8.96
N VAL A 459 17.12 15.89 8.97
CA VAL A 459 16.14 15.80 10.06
C VAL A 459 16.14 14.37 10.59
N TYR A 460 16.22 14.23 11.91
CA TYR A 460 15.95 12.98 12.60
C TYR A 460 14.58 13.05 13.30
N ILE A 461 13.80 11.99 13.20
CA ILE A 461 12.49 11.82 13.85
C ILE A 461 12.51 10.45 14.57
N GLN A 462 12.49 10.43 15.90
CA GLN A 462 12.58 9.18 16.68
C GLN A 462 11.36 8.26 16.48
N PHE A 463 10.18 8.84 16.24
CA PHE A 463 8.93 8.10 16.17
C PHE A 463 8.83 7.25 14.90
N GLY A 464 8.05 6.16 14.97
CA GLY A 464 7.73 5.33 13.82
C GLY A 464 7.73 3.81 14.05
N HIS A 465 7.66 3.34 15.29
CA HIS A 465 7.71 1.90 15.60
C HIS A 465 6.48 1.14 15.09
N GLY A 466 5.29 1.67 15.37
CA GLY A 466 4.02 0.95 15.20
C GLY A 466 3.04 1.60 14.23
N ASP A 467 2.06 0.80 13.79
CA ASP A 467 0.97 1.21 12.88
C ASP A 467 0.25 2.48 13.35
N SER A 468 0.00 2.61 14.65
CA SER A 468 -0.67 3.76 15.26
C SER A 468 0.09 5.06 15.00
N THR A 469 1.42 5.07 15.18
CA THR A 469 2.27 6.22 14.89
C THR A 469 2.29 6.52 13.40
N ILE A 470 2.52 5.51 12.55
CA ILE A 470 2.61 5.70 11.10
C ILE A 470 1.32 6.30 10.50
N ARG A 471 0.17 5.90 11.04
CA ARG A 471 -1.15 6.43 10.64
C ARG A 471 -1.50 7.75 11.30
N HIS A 472 -0.76 8.19 12.33
CA HIS A 472 -1.05 9.42 13.06
C HIS A 472 -0.92 10.64 12.14
N PRO A 473 -1.96 11.48 11.98
CA PRO A 473 -1.98 12.55 10.99
C PRO A 473 -0.87 13.59 11.22
N GLY A 474 -0.57 13.91 12.49
CA GLY A 474 0.54 14.81 12.84
C GLY A 474 1.91 14.22 12.51
N TYR A 475 2.10 12.91 12.66
CA TYR A 475 3.37 12.25 12.33
C TYR A 475 3.58 12.24 10.81
N ARG A 476 2.55 11.86 10.06
CA ARG A 476 2.56 11.91 8.59
C ARG A 476 2.87 13.32 8.09
N ARG A 477 2.26 14.34 8.70
CA ARG A 477 2.53 15.74 8.36
C ARG A 477 3.97 16.13 8.68
N LEU A 478 4.51 15.70 9.82
CA LEU A 478 5.90 15.95 10.21
C LEU A 478 6.89 15.34 9.20
N VAL A 479 6.71 14.07 8.83
CA VAL A 479 7.56 13.39 7.84
C VAL A 479 7.50 14.10 6.48
N ARG A 480 6.31 14.44 6.00
CA ARG A 480 6.14 15.17 4.73
C ARG A 480 6.77 16.56 4.75
N ASN A 481 6.61 17.30 5.85
CA ASN A 481 7.27 18.60 6.02
C ASN A 481 8.79 18.45 6.09
N ALA A 482 9.31 17.40 6.75
CA ALA A 482 10.74 17.10 6.80
C ALA A 482 11.29 16.84 5.40
N ILE A 483 10.64 15.99 4.60
CA ILE A 483 11.01 15.73 3.20
C ILE A 483 11.02 17.03 2.38
N ALA A 484 9.94 17.82 2.46
CA ALA A 484 9.86 19.07 1.71
C ALA A 484 10.94 20.09 2.13
N TRP A 485 11.22 20.18 3.44
CA TRP A 485 12.24 21.09 3.97
C TRP A 485 13.65 20.63 3.60
N THR A 486 13.97 19.34 3.72
CA THR A 486 15.29 18.81 3.35
C THR A 486 15.53 18.89 1.84
N ALA A 487 14.48 18.78 1.02
CA ALA A 487 14.49 19.04 -0.41
C ALA A 487 14.52 20.53 -0.80
N ARG A 488 14.50 21.46 0.17
CA ARG A 488 14.43 22.92 -0.05
C ARG A 488 13.19 23.37 -0.84
N ARG A 489 12.07 22.66 -0.67
CA ARG A 489 10.73 23.04 -1.20
C ARG A 489 9.84 23.71 -0.16
N LEU A 490 10.30 23.74 1.09
CA LEU A 490 9.63 24.37 2.21
C LEU A 490 10.62 25.30 2.93
N GLU A 491 10.22 26.56 3.08
CA GLU A 491 10.96 27.64 3.75
C GLU A 491 10.22 28.20 4.96
#